data_AF-A0AAD6SF22-F1
#
_entry.id   AF-A0AAD6SF22-F1
#
_cell.length_a   1.000
_cell.length_b   1.000
_cell.length_c   1.000
_cell.angle_alpha   90.00
_cell.angle_beta   90.00
_cell.angle_gamma   90.00
#
_symmetry.space_group_name_H-M   'P 1'
#
loop_
_entity.id
_entity.type
_entity.pdbx_description
1 polymer ?
#
loop_
_entity_poly.entity_id
_entity_poly.type
_entity_poly.pdbx_seq_one_letter_code
_entity_poly.pdbx_strand_id
1 'polypeptide(L)'
;MYAQDLSYRTFYSFLLKQVDARIISWQKNRATQSNYKPQLQFEANVAEYVMALHREIRPPTVAKTSTKIPQPKALKPGFPIYGPKFIPPSFNDVRLRSFAGKVKPQAAYLRPINIIHPVYYPSLGNCPHCGSSDARWDGWNGTGSREVHGLQREETALGYQLRHDKCTPDEGTTKLRNRAFASTNQLFWENWEHWKIPRRSTSPSNTAVHLHIFGQAEFRFFSVARRWPGISLT
;
A
#
# COMPACT_ATOMS: atom_id res chain seq x y z
N MET A 1 -22.61 16.95 -13.79
CA MET A 1 -22.13 15.56 -13.59
C MET A 1 -20.79 15.23 -14.24
N TYR A 2 -20.24 15.99 -15.20
CA TYR A 2 -18.99 15.65 -15.89
C TYR A 2 -17.66 15.97 -15.15
N ALA A 3 -17.66 16.89 -14.19
CA ALA A 3 -16.44 17.31 -13.49
C ALA A 3 -15.86 16.23 -12.55
N GLN A 4 -16.70 15.40 -11.94
CA GLN A 4 -16.26 14.29 -11.08
C GLN A 4 -15.60 13.17 -11.90
N ASP A 5 -16.09 12.87 -13.11
CA ASP A 5 -15.53 11.83 -13.98
C ASP A 5 -14.14 12.21 -14.52
N LEU A 6 -13.94 13.47 -14.92
CA LEU A 6 -12.62 13.94 -15.37
C LEU A 6 -11.56 13.92 -14.24
N SER A 7 -11.97 14.32 -13.03
CA SER A 7 -11.12 14.25 -11.84
C SER A 7 -10.75 12.80 -11.49
N TYR A 8 -11.68 11.87 -11.64
CA TYR A 8 -11.48 10.45 -11.38
C TYR A 8 -10.45 9.89 -12.37
N ARG A 9 -10.66 10.09 -13.69
CA ARG A 9 -9.75 9.60 -14.74
C ARG A 9 -8.32 10.13 -14.59
N THR A 10 -8.18 11.41 -14.23
CA THR A 10 -6.86 12.03 -14.01
C THR A 10 -6.17 11.41 -12.81
N PHE A 11 -6.89 11.19 -11.70
CA PHE A 11 -6.39 10.49 -10.52
C PHE A 11 -5.95 9.05 -10.85
N TYR A 12 -6.72 8.30 -11.64
CA TYR A 12 -6.35 6.94 -12.05
C TYR A 12 -5.12 6.88 -12.93
N SER A 13 -5.04 7.74 -13.96
CA SER A 13 -3.86 7.77 -14.82
C SER A 13 -2.58 8.13 -14.06
N PHE A 14 -2.68 9.01 -13.06
CA PHE A 14 -1.57 9.29 -12.15
C PHE A 14 -1.20 8.06 -11.30
N LEU A 15 -2.17 7.37 -10.72
CA LEU A 15 -1.93 6.15 -9.94
C LEU A 15 -1.24 5.07 -10.77
N LEU A 16 -1.69 4.83 -12.01
CA LEU A 16 -1.10 3.80 -12.87
C LEU A 16 0.39 4.03 -13.13
N LYS A 17 0.80 5.28 -13.40
CA LYS A 17 2.22 5.62 -13.57
C LYS A 17 3.05 5.32 -12.32
N GLN A 18 2.50 5.60 -11.14
CA GLN A 18 3.16 5.33 -9.87
C GLN A 18 3.26 3.83 -9.58
N VAL A 19 2.22 3.07 -9.93
CA VAL A 19 2.20 1.61 -9.83
C VAL A 19 3.32 1.00 -10.68
N ASP A 20 3.45 1.40 -11.95
CA ASP A 20 4.48 0.87 -12.84
C ASP A 20 5.89 1.18 -12.33
N ALA A 21 6.14 2.42 -11.90
CA ALA A 21 7.42 2.82 -11.32
C ALA A 21 7.77 1.99 -10.06
N ARG A 22 6.77 1.69 -9.22
CA ARG A 22 6.94 0.87 -8.02
C ARG A 22 7.27 -0.58 -8.35
N ILE A 23 6.58 -1.17 -9.32
CA ILE A 23 6.85 -2.55 -9.76
C ILE A 23 8.29 -2.67 -10.25
N ILE A 24 8.75 -1.74 -11.09
CA ILE A 24 10.13 -1.72 -11.62
C ILE A 24 11.14 -1.61 -10.47
N SER A 25 10.90 -0.71 -9.52
CA SER A 25 11.77 -0.52 -8.36
C SER A 25 11.86 -1.78 -7.50
N TRP A 26 10.73 -2.41 -7.19
CA TRP A 26 10.70 -3.64 -6.38
C TRP A 26 11.37 -4.81 -7.10
N GLN A 27 11.11 -5.00 -8.40
CA GLN A 27 11.77 -6.05 -9.18
C GLN A 27 13.29 -5.90 -9.16
N LYS A 28 13.80 -4.67 -9.27
CA LYS A 28 15.24 -4.40 -9.22
C LYS A 28 15.87 -4.77 -7.87
N ASN A 29 15.12 -4.60 -6.78
CA ASN A 29 15.65 -4.76 -5.42
C ASN A 29 15.37 -6.15 -4.81
N ARG A 30 14.54 -6.99 -5.44
CA ARG A 30 14.18 -8.34 -4.96
C ARG A 30 15.18 -9.39 -5.47
N ALA A 31 16.27 -9.58 -4.73
CA ALA A 31 17.25 -10.63 -5.01
C ALA A 31 16.79 -12.04 -4.56
N THR A 32 16.15 -12.15 -3.39
CA THR A 32 15.79 -13.43 -2.76
C THR A 32 14.28 -13.67 -2.63
N GLN A 33 13.46 -12.74 -3.13
CA GLN A 33 12.00 -12.77 -2.99
C GLN A 33 11.31 -13.07 -4.34
N SER A 34 10.06 -13.54 -4.28
CA SER A 34 9.25 -13.79 -5.47
C SER A 34 9.10 -12.53 -6.33
N ASN A 35 9.34 -12.67 -7.64
CA ASN A 35 9.14 -11.64 -8.65
C ASN A 35 7.86 -11.88 -9.49
N TYR A 36 6.89 -12.59 -8.93
CA TYR A 36 5.63 -12.89 -9.62
C TYR A 36 4.86 -11.59 -9.96
N LYS A 37 4.86 -11.24 -11.24
CA LYS A 37 4.36 -9.94 -11.74
C LYS A 37 2.91 -9.64 -11.34
N PRO A 38 1.93 -10.57 -11.44
CA PRO A 38 0.57 -10.29 -11.04
C PRO A 38 0.43 -9.92 -9.55
N GLN A 39 1.22 -10.57 -8.68
CA GLN A 39 1.25 -10.23 -7.25
C GLN A 39 1.86 -8.85 -7.03
N LEU A 40 3.02 -8.56 -7.64
CA LEU A 40 3.64 -7.24 -7.55
C LEU A 40 2.70 -6.12 -8.02
N GLN A 41 1.95 -6.36 -9.09
CA GLN A 41 0.97 -5.39 -9.60
C GLN A 41 -0.17 -5.18 -8.61
N PHE A 42 -0.73 -6.25 -8.05
CA PHE A 42 -1.75 -6.16 -7.00
C PHE A 42 -1.24 -5.36 -5.80
N GLU A 43 -0.06 -5.70 -5.28
CA GLU A 43 0.55 -5.04 -4.12
C GLU A 43 0.87 -3.56 -4.38
N ALA A 44 1.35 -3.23 -5.58
CA ALA A 44 1.67 -1.86 -5.95
C ALA A 44 0.41 -1.00 -6.05
N ASN A 45 -0.69 -1.54 -6.59
CA ASN A 45 -1.99 -0.85 -6.60
C ASN A 45 -2.47 -0.55 -5.18
N VAL A 46 -2.33 -1.52 -4.26
CA VAL A 46 -2.68 -1.34 -2.85
C VAL A 46 -1.81 -0.27 -2.20
N ALA A 47 -0.50 -0.33 -2.40
CA ALA A 47 0.45 0.64 -1.84
C ALA A 47 0.14 2.07 -2.30
N GLU A 48 -0.16 2.28 -3.58
CA GLU A 48 -0.50 3.59 -4.12
C GLU A 48 -1.89 4.07 -3.67
N TYR A 49 -2.87 3.17 -3.53
CA TYR A 49 -4.15 3.50 -2.90
C TYR A 49 -3.95 4.02 -1.47
N VAL A 50 -3.16 3.32 -0.65
CA VAL A 50 -2.90 3.71 0.74
C VAL A 50 -2.15 5.04 0.81
N MET A 51 -1.22 5.29 -0.12
CA MET A 51 -0.55 6.60 -0.23
C MET A 51 -1.52 7.71 -0.59
N ALA A 52 -2.45 7.46 -1.53
CA ALA A 52 -3.48 8.44 -1.89
C ALA A 52 -4.42 8.73 -0.72
N LEU A 53 -4.88 7.69 -0.01
CA LEU A 53 -5.69 7.82 1.20
C LEU A 53 -4.96 8.63 2.27
N HIS A 54 -3.68 8.29 2.54
CA HIS A 54 -2.86 9.01 3.50
C HIS A 54 -2.71 10.49 3.13
N ARG A 55 -2.48 10.82 1.86
CA ARG A 55 -2.37 12.21 1.38
C ARG A 55 -3.67 12.99 1.57
N GLU A 56 -4.83 12.36 1.38
CA GLU A 56 -6.12 13.04 1.56
C GLU A 56 -6.45 13.31 3.03
N ILE A 57 -6.03 12.44 3.96
CA ILE A 57 -6.30 12.63 5.41
C ILE A 57 -5.22 13.43 6.13
N ARG A 58 -3.98 13.47 5.58
CA ARG A 58 -2.84 14.10 6.25
C ARG A 58 -3.14 15.57 6.55
N PRO A 59 -2.92 16.03 7.79
CA PRO A 59 -3.08 17.44 8.11
C PRO A 59 -2.18 18.31 7.21
N PRO A 60 -2.66 19.47 6.75
CA PRO A 60 -1.84 20.38 5.96
C PRO A 60 -0.59 20.77 6.75
N THR A 61 0.54 20.92 6.06
CA THR A 61 1.77 21.44 6.69
C THR A 61 1.49 22.87 7.14
N VAL A 62 1.42 23.07 8.45
CA VAL A 62 1.21 24.39 9.04
C VAL A 62 2.54 25.12 9.10
N ALA A 63 2.55 26.41 8.76
CA ALA A 63 3.74 27.25 8.89
C ALA A 63 4.22 27.27 10.35
N LYS A 64 5.53 27.30 10.58
CA LYS A 64 6.18 27.23 11.91
C LYS A 64 5.66 28.27 12.91
N THR A 65 4.98 29.32 12.45
CA THR A 65 4.48 30.45 13.22
C THR A 65 3.02 30.32 13.69
N SER A 66 2.29 29.26 13.28
CA SER A 66 0.88 29.11 13.64
C SER A 66 0.70 28.27 14.91
N THR A 67 -0.03 28.82 15.88
CA THR A 67 -0.43 28.18 17.15
C THR A 67 -1.56 27.16 17.01
N LYS A 68 -2.18 27.01 15.83
CA LYS A 68 -3.26 26.03 15.61
C LYS A 68 -2.70 24.63 15.39
N ILE A 69 -3.18 23.67 16.18
CA ILE A 69 -2.93 22.24 15.99
C ILE A 69 -3.51 21.82 14.63
N PRO A 70 -2.70 21.30 13.68
CA PRO A 70 -3.18 20.86 12.38
C PRO A 70 -4.19 19.73 12.55
N GLN A 71 -5.44 19.95 12.11
CA GLN A 71 -6.46 18.91 12.15
C GLN A 71 -6.40 18.04 10.88
N PRO A 72 -6.68 16.72 10.98
CA PRO A 72 -6.84 15.86 9.82
C PRO A 72 -7.94 16.39 8.91
N LYS A 73 -7.72 16.29 7.59
CA LYS A 73 -8.70 16.71 6.61
C LYS A 73 -9.78 15.63 6.49
N ALA A 74 -11.05 16.05 6.53
CA ALA A 74 -12.17 15.16 6.26
C ALA A 74 -12.09 14.62 4.83
N LEU A 75 -12.30 13.31 4.68
CA LEU A 75 -12.34 12.68 3.36
C LEU A 75 -13.52 13.20 2.55
N LYS A 76 -13.30 13.32 1.23
CA LYS A 76 -14.38 13.68 0.31
C LYS A 76 -15.46 12.60 0.33
N PRO A 77 -16.75 12.96 0.29
CA PRO A 77 -17.84 12.00 0.12
C PRO A 77 -17.57 11.11 -1.09
N GLY A 78 -17.67 9.79 -0.91
CA GLY A 78 -17.43 8.79 -1.96
C GLY A 78 -15.99 8.33 -2.15
N PHE A 79 -15.02 8.83 -1.37
CA PHE A 79 -13.68 8.24 -1.34
C PHE A 79 -13.76 6.83 -0.70
N PRO A 80 -13.28 5.77 -1.37
CA PRO A 80 -13.37 4.42 -0.82
C PRO A 80 -12.45 4.26 0.40
N ILE A 81 -13.00 3.74 1.50
CA ILE A 81 -12.25 3.44 2.73
C ILE A 81 -12.19 1.93 2.87
N TYR A 82 -11.00 1.37 2.66
CA TYR A 82 -10.72 -0.05 2.84
C TYR A 82 -9.93 -0.29 4.12
N GLY A 83 -10.10 -1.46 4.73
CA GLY A 83 -9.33 -1.88 5.90
C GLY A 83 -7.87 -2.23 5.57
N PRO A 84 -7.04 -2.56 6.60
CA PRO A 84 -5.62 -2.87 6.42
C PRO A 84 -5.35 -4.17 5.65
N LYS A 85 -6.33 -5.09 5.61
CA LYS A 85 -6.21 -6.37 4.93
C LYS A 85 -6.93 -6.33 3.59
N PHE A 86 -6.17 -6.61 2.56
CA PHE A 86 -6.57 -6.49 1.17
C PHE A 86 -6.56 -7.86 0.52
N ILE A 87 -7.74 -8.29 0.06
CA ILE A 87 -7.94 -9.64 -0.46
C ILE A 87 -8.16 -9.53 -1.97
N PRO A 88 -7.38 -10.25 -2.79
CA PRO A 88 -7.59 -10.27 -4.23
C PRO A 88 -8.94 -10.93 -4.56
N PRO A 89 -9.56 -10.58 -5.70
CA PRO A 89 -10.79 -11.25 -6.16
C PRO A 89 -10.58 -12.76 -6.28
N SER A 90 -11.45 -13.54 -5.65
CA SER A 90 -11.46 -14.99 -5.80
C SER A 90 -12.04 -15.38 -7.17
N PHE A 91 -11.83 -16.66 -7.54
CA PHE A 91 -12.46 -17.24 -8.73
C PHE A 91 -13.99 -17.01 -8.75
N ASN A 92 -14.65 -17.24 -7.61
CA ASN A 92 -16.09 -17.06 -7.49
C ASN A 92 -16.50 -15.60 -7.65
N ASP A 93 -15.71 -14.65 -7.14
CA ASP A 93 -15.98 -13.22 -7.34
C ASP A 93 -15.96 -12.85 -8.81
N VAL A 94 -14.99 -13.36 -9.57
CA VAL A 94 -14.88 -13.11 -11.01
C VAL A 94 -16.03 -13.76 -11.78
N ARG A 95 -16.36 -15.01 -11.43
CA ARG A 95 -17.46 -15.76 -12.06
C ARG A 95 -18.81 -15.10 -11.84
N LEU A 96 -19.11 -14.67 -10.62
CA LEU A 96 -20.38 -14.04 -10.29
C LEU A 96 -20.55 -12.65 -10.93
N ARG A 97 -19.44 -11.97 -11.25
CA ARG A 97 -19.45 -10.61 -11.81
C ARG A 97 -19.40 -10.56 -13.33
N SER A 98 -19.17 -11.68 -14.00
CA SER A 98 -19.08 -11.71 -15.45
C SER A 98 -19.69 -12.99 -16.01
N PHE A 99 -20.74 -12.82 -16.82
CA PHE A 99 -21.47 -13.89 -17.50
C PHE A 99 -20.57 -14.77 -18.40
N ALA A 100 -19.42 -14.26 -18.85
CA ALA A 100 -18.40 -14.98 -19.61
C ALA A 100 -16.98 -14.62 -19.14
N GLY A 101 -16.79 -14.52 -17.81
CA GLY A 101 -15.53 -14.08 -17.22
C GLY A 101 -14.36 -14.97 -17.67
N LYS A 102 -13.43 -14.40 -18.45
CA LYS A 102 -12.13 -15.03 -18.71
C LYS A 102 -11.36 -15.07 -17.40
N VAL A 103 -11.59 -16.10 -16.59
CA VAL A 103 -10.89 -16.28 -15.33
C VAL A 103 -9.44 -16.57 -15.66
N LYS A 104 -8.58 -15.60 -15.36
CA LYS A 104 -7.14 -15.80 -15.43
C LYS A 104 -6.72 -16.60 -14.20
N PRO A 105 -6.21 -17.84 -14.34
CA PRO A 105 -5.77 -18.64 -13.20
C PRO A 105 -4.77 -17.88 -12.33
N GLN A 106 -3.96 -17.01 -12.93
CA GLN A 106 -2.98 -16.15 -12.27
C GLN A 106 -3.59 -15.25 -11.19
N ALA A 107 -4.83 -14.79 -11.37
CA ALA A 107 -5.52 -13.96 -10.39
C ALA A 107 -6.02 -14.77 -9.18
N ALA A 108 -6.29 -16.07 -9.37
CA ALA A 108 -6.78 -16.95 -8.31
C ALA A 108 -5.69 -17.32 -7.28
N TYR A 109 -4.42 -17.24 -7.67
CA TYR A 109 -3.27 -17.53 -6.81
C TYR A 109 -2.67 -16.29 -6.13
N LEU A 110 -3.30 -15.13 -6.28
CA LEU A 110 -2.85 -13.92 -5.60
C LEU A 110 -3.00 -14.10 -4.08
N ARG A 111 -1.96 -13.73 -3.35
CA ARG A 111 -1.96 -13.79 -1.89
C ARG A 111 -2.55 -12.49 -1.32
N PRO A 112 -3.37 -12.56 -0.27
CA PRO A 112 -3.81 -11.38 0.45
C PRO A 112 -2.62 -10.62 1.01
N ILE A 113 -2.74 -9.29 1.05
CA ILE A 113 -1.73 -8.40 1.61
C ILE A 113 -2.27 -7.66 2.83
N ASN A 114 -1.51 -7.67 3.91
CA ASN A 114 -1.76 -6.88 5.12
C ASN A 114 -0.85 -5.65 5.12
N ILE A 115 -1.45 -4.47 5.21
CA ILE A 115 -0.73 -3.20 5.17
C ILE A 115 -0.48 -2.70 6.58
N ILE A 116 0.79 -2.58 6.94
CA ILE A 116 1.23 -1.99 8.21
C ILE A 116 1.62 -0.53 7.95
N HIS A 117 0.65 0.36 8.14
CA HIS A 117 0.77 1.79 7.87
C HIS A 117 0.05 2.61 8.96
N PRO A 118 0.54 3.82 9.31
CA PRO A 118 -0.06 4.67 10.35
C PRO A 118 -1.53 5.06 10.12
N VAL A 119 -2.01 5.03 8.87
CA VAL A 119 -3.44 5.19 8.55
C VAL A 119 -4.30 4.13 9.26
N TYR A 120 -3.81 2.90 9.36
CA TYR A 120 -4.52 1.78 9.97
C TYR A 120 -4.13 1.52 11.42
N TYR A 121 -2.87 1.84 11.74
CA TYR A 121 -2.29 1.60 13.06
C TYR A 121 -1.60 2.87 13.57
N PRO A 122 -2.34 3.92 13.94
CA PRO A 122 -1.78 5.22 14.32
C PRO A 122 -0.88 5.13 15.56
N SER A 123 -1.12 4.17 16.46
CA SER A 123 -0.29 3.91 17.64
C SER A 123 1.13 3.42 17.32
N LEU A 124 1.41 3.00 16.09
CA LEU A 124 2.75 2.64 15.63
C LEU A 124 3.63 3.86 15.31
N GLY A 125 3.11 5.08 15.45
CA GLY A 125 3.83 6.31 15.11
C GLY A 125 5.02 6.64 16.01
N ASN A 126 5.14 5.99 17.17
CA ASN A 126 6.22 6.24 18.11
C ASN A 126 7.46 5.42 17.76
N CYS A 127 8.64 5.96 18.07
CA CYS A 127 9.89 5.22 17.92
C CYS A 127 9.85 3.96 18.79
N PRO A 128 10.07 2.74 18.24
CA PRO A 128 10.02 1.51 19.01
C PRO A 128 11.19 1.36 20.02
N HIS A 129 12.21 2.22 19.91
CA HIS A 129 13.37 2.18 20.79
C HIS A 129 13.24 3.14 21.97
N CYS A 130 13.08 4.44 21.70
CA CYS A 130 13.02 5.46 22.74
C CYS A 130 11.59 5.93 23.09
N GLY A 131 10.56 5.41 22.42
CA GLY A 131 9.16 5.81 22.63
C GLY A 131 8.79 7.21 22.12
N SER A 132 9.74 7.96 21.56
CA SER A 132 9.50 9.34 21.08
C SER A 132 8.48 9.40 19.94
N SER A 133 7.61 10.41 19.99
CA SER A 133 6.66 10.76 18.92
C SER A 133 7.30 11.55 17.77
N ASP A 134 8.59 11.90 17.86
CA ASP A 134 9.32 12.68 16.83
C ASP A 134 9.76 11.83 15.62
N ALA A 135 9.27 10.59 15.52
CA ALA A 135 9.57 9.71 14.42
C ALA A 135 8.75 10.09 13.18
N ARG A 136 9.40 10.11 12.02
CA ARG A 136 8.77 10.42 10.73
C ARG A 136 8.59 9.16 9.90
N TRP A 137 7.46 9.05 9.23
CA TRP A 137 7.26 7.98 8.26
C TRP A 137 7.83 8.39 6.90
N ASP A 138 8.70 7.55 6.32
CA ASP A 138 9.60 7.92 5.20
C ASP A 138 9.37 7.14 3.91
N GLY A 139 8.39 6.23 3.85
CA GLY A 139 8.05 5.53 2.61
C GLY A 139 7.86 4.03 2.79
N TRP A 140 7.47 3.37 1.69
CA TRP A 140 7.43 1.91 1.62
C TRP A 140 8.85 1.35 1.59
N ASN A 141 8.98 0.10 2.00
CA ASN A 141 10.24 -0.61 1.84
C ASN A 141 10.64 -0.76 0.35
N GLY A 142 11.95 -0.74 0.11
CA GLY A 142 12.52 -0.82 -1.23
C GLY A 142 12.32 -2.16 -1.93
N THR A 143 12.02 -3.23 -1.18
CA THR A 143 11.81 -4.58 -1.70
C THR A 143 10.33 -4.98 -1.78
N GLY A 144 9.38 -4.16 -1.31
CA GLY A 144 7.96 -4.50 -1.34
C GLY A 144 7.55 -5.50 -0.24
N SER A 145 6.44 -6.20 -0.44
CA SER A 145 5.88 -7.09 0.59
C SER A 145 6.85 -8.22 1.00
N ARG A 146 6.67 -8.72 2.23
CA ARG A 146 7.30 -9.94 2.73
C ARG A 146 6.25 -11.03 2.86
N GLU A 147 6.65 -12.26 2.60
CA GLU A 147 5.81 -13.44 2.84
C GLU A 147 5.73 -13.68 4.36
N VAL A 148 4.53 -13.89 4.87
CA VAL A 148 4.26 -14.16 6.28
C VAL A 148 3.27 -15.33 6.39
N HIS A 149 3.53 -16.22 7.33
CA HIS A 149 2.62 -17.33 7.60
C HIS A 149 1.37 -16.80 8.31
N GLY A 150 0.24 -16.87 7.62
CA GLY A 150 -1.07 -16.66 8.24
C GLY A 150 -1.58 -17.95 8.88
N LEU A 151 -2.52 -17.82 9.81
CA LEU A 151 -3.11 -18.98 10.50
C LEU A 151 -3.95 -19.87 9.58
N GLN A 152 -4.60 -19.29 8.56
CA GLN A 152 -5.51 -20.01 7.66
C GLN A 152 -4.97 -20.16 6.24
N ARG A 153 -4.11 -19.24 5.81
CA ARG A 153 -3.51 -19.20 4.48
C ARG A 153 -2.22 -18.40 4.52
N GLU A 154 -1.37 -18.63 3.54
CA GLU A 154 -0.21 -17.79 3.29
C GLU A 154 -0.66 -16.36 2.97
N GLU A 155 0.01 -15.40 3.60
CA GLU A 155 -0.30 -13.98 3.47
C GLU A 155 0.99 -13.21 3.14
N THR A 156 0.84 -11.99 2.65
CA THR A 156 1.96 -11.06 2.55
C THR A 156 1.73 -9.87 3.45
N ALA A 157 2.82 -9.27 3.94
CA ALA A 157 2.78 -8.05 4.73
C ALA A 157 3.63 -6.98 4.05
N LEU A 158 3.07 -5.79 3.88
CA LEU A 158 3.81 -4.64 3.39
C LEU A 158 3.91 -3.58 4.48
N GLY A 159 5.14 -3.27 4.84
CA GLY A 159 5.46 -2.34 5.90
C GLY A 159 5.85 -0.97 5.38
N TYR A 160 5.42 0.06 6.11
CA TYR A 160 5.95 1.41 5.98
C TYR A 160 7.18 1.58 6.88
N GLN A 161 8.10 2.45 6.46
CA GLN A 161 9.36 2.73 7.12
C GLN A 161 9.23 3.96 8.02
N LEU A 162 9.57 3.77 9.29
CA LEU A 162 9.69 4.83 10.28
C LEU A 162 11.16 5.24 10.38
N ARG A 163 11.45 6.54 10.41
CA ARG A 163 12.79 7.10 10.59
C ARG A 163 12.79 8.02 11.81
N HIS A 164 13.78 7.86 12.68
CA HIS A 164 14.00 8.73 13.83
C HIS A 164 15.45 9.21 13.85
N ASP A 165 15.67 10.48 13.50
CA ASP A 165 17.01 11.03 13.29
C ASP A 165 17.76 11.28 14.61
N LYS A 166 17.04 11.48 15.72
CA LYS A 166 17.56 11.81 17.05
C LYS A 166 17.65 10.62 18.00
N CYS A 167 17.47 9.39 17.51
CA CYS A 167 17.59 8.21 18.35
C CYS A 167 19.07 8.00 18.71
N THR A 168 19.46 8.28 19.95
CA THR A 168 20.76 7.88 20.48
C THR A 168 20.71 6.37 20.77
N PRO A 169 21.69 5.58 20.30
CA PRO A 169 21.82 4.20 20.74
C PRO A 169 22.16 4.19 22.23
N ASP A 170 21.63 3.22 22.98
CA ASP A 170 22.01 3.03 24.38
C ASP A 170 23.50 2.68 24.47
N GLU A 171 24.20 3.33 25.42
CA GLU A 171 25.60 3.08 25.68
C GLU A 171 25.81 1.59 26.00
N GLY A 172 26.50 0.86 25.11
CA GLY A 172 26.84 -0.56 25.29
C GLY A 172 26.29 -1.52 24.23
N THR A 173 25.32 -1.11 23.39
CA THR A 173 24.85 -1.97 22.29
C THR A 173 25.29 -1.45 20.92
N THR A 174 26.27 -2.13 20.31
CA THR A 174 26.80 -1.83 18.96
C THR A 174 25.76 -2.01 17.83
N LYS A 175 24.53 -2.41 18.16
CA LYS A 175 23.50 -2.89 17.21
C LYS A 175 22.64 -1.79 16.60
N LEU A 176 22.56 -0.58 17.18
CA LEU A 176 21.62 0.46 16.74
C LEU A 176 22.30 1.62 16.01
N ARG A 177 22.87 1.34 14.83
CA ARG A 177 23.15 2.40 13.84
C ARG A 177 21.95 2.71 12.94
N ASN A 178 20.92 1.88 12.96
CA ASN A 178 19.79 2.02 12.05
C ASN A 178 18.77 3.02 12.60
N ARG A 179 18.84 4.26 12.08
CA ARG A 179 17.84 5.31 12.30
C ARG A 179 16.51 5.05 11.59
N ALA A 180 16.38 3.91 10.92
CA ALA A 180 15.26 3.54 10.09
C ALA A 180 14.76 2.13 10.45
N PHE A 181 13.46 2.02 10.70
CA PHE A 181 12.78 0.80 11.10
C PHE A 181 11.63 0.54 10.13
N ALA A 182 11.71 -0.57 9.40
CA ALA A 182 10.57 -1.04 8.62
C ALA A 182 9.63 -1.83 9.54
N SER A 183 8.33 -1.57 9.45
CA SER A 183 7.30 -2.28 10.24
C SER A 183 7.15 -3.77 9.89
N THR A 184 7.87 -4.27 8.88
CA THR A 184 7.99 -5.71 8.58
C THR A 184 9.35 -6.29 8.98
N ASN A 185 10.17 -5.53 9.72
CA ASN A 185 11.46 -5.98 10.24
C ASN A 185 11.32 -6.37 11.72
N GLN A 186 12.02 -7.43 12.13
CA GLN A 186 12.09 -7.88 13.52
C GLN A 186 12.52 -6.76 14.48
N LEU A 187 13.50 -5.93 14.08
CA LEU A 187 13.99 -4.81 14.90
C LEU A 187 12.90 -3.79 15.27
N PHE A 188 11.84 -3.68 14.47
CA PHE A 188 10.73 -2.78 14.80
C PHE A 188 9.87 -3.35 15.95
N TRP A 189 9.77 -4.68 16.04
CA TRP A 189 8.89 -5.38 16.97
C TRP A 189 9.61 -5.93 18.22
N GLU A 190 10.94 -5.89 18.27
CA GLU A 190 11.75 -6.49 19.35
C GLU A 190 11.37 -6.01 20.75
N ASN A 191 11.03 -4.73 20.90
CA ASN A 191 10.64 -4.12 22.17
C ASN A 191 9.12 -4.09 22.40
N TRP A 192 8.34 -4.72 21.52
CA TRP A 192 6.89 -4.77 21.66
C TRP A 192 6.47 -6.02 22.42
N GLU A 193 5.80 -5.81 23.55
CA GLU A 193 5.11 -6.91 24.21
C GLU A 193 3.90 -7.33 23.37
N HIS A 194 3.58 -8.63 23.35
CA HIS A 194 2.49 -9.16 22.53
C HIS A 194 1.15 -8.43 22.73
N TRP A 195 0.86 -8.00 23.96
CA TRP A 195 -0.37 -7.27 24.30
C TRP A 195 -0.32 -5.78 23.89
N LYS A 196 0.87 -5.20 23.69
CA LYS A 196 1.06 -3.83 23.17
C LYS A 196 0.84 -3.77 21.66
N ILE A 197 0.94 -4.89 20.95
CA ILE A 197 0.74 -4.94 19.50
C ILE A 197 -0.68 -4.45 19.19
N PRO A 198 -0.82 -3.38 18.39
CA PRO A 198 -2.13 -2.79 18.11
C PRO A 198 -3.03 -3.83 17.48
N ARG A 199 -4.09 -4.19 18.20
CA ARG A 199 -5.18 -4.98 17.63
C ARG A 199 -5.95 -4.07 16.70
N ARG A 200 -6.51 -4.63 15.63
CA ARG A 200 -7.33 -3.88 14.66
C ARG A 200 -8.30 -2.98 15.42
N SER A 201 -8.35 -1.70 15.10
CA SER A 201 -9.52 -0.90 15.44
C SER A 201 -10.67 -1.49 14.63
N THR A 202 -11.48 -2.33 15.28
CA THR A 202 -12.67 -2.88 14.66
C THR A 202 -13.69 -1.76 14.52
N SER A 203 -13.66 -1.05 13.39
CA SER A 203 -14.88 -0.44 12.87
C SER A 203 -15.88 -1.59 12.65
N PRO A 204 -17.17 -1.44 13.04
CA PRO A 204 -18.18 -2.50 12.93
C PRO A 204 -18.45 -2.96 11.48
N SER A 205 -17.87 -2.32 10.47
CA SER A 205 -17.87 -2.81 9.09
C SER A 205 -16.79 -3.89 8.86
N ASN A 206 -16.86 -5.01 9.59
CA ASN A 206 -15.91 -6.12 9.48
C ASN A 206 -16.24 -7.03 8.28
N THR A 207 -16.48 -6.42 7.12
CA THR A 207 -16.53 -7.14 5.86
C THR A 207 -15.08 -7.30 5.41
N ALA A 208 -14.62 -8.54 5.22
CA ALA A 208 -13.42 -8.80 4.46
C ALA A 208 -13.60 -8.15 3.08
N VAL A 209 -13.00 -6.98 2.85
CA VAL A 209 -13.25 -6.23 1.62
C VAL A 209 -12.40 -6.86 0.53
N HIS A 210 -13.07 -7.58 -0.37
CA HIS A 210 -12.48 -7.93 -1.66
C HIS A 210 -12.13 -6.62 -2.37
N LEU A 211 -10.86 -6.44 -2.68
CA LEU A 211 -10.43 -5.31 -3.48
C LEU A 211 -11.03 -5.43 -4.86
N HIS A 212 -12.02 -4.59 -5.13
CA HIS A 212 -12.40 -4.23 -6.48
C HIS A 212 -11.49 -3.11 -6.97
N ILE A 213 -10.18 -3.39 -7.04
CA ILE A 213 -9.23 -2.54 -7.77
C ILE A 213 -8.76 -3.35 -8.99
N PHE A 214 -9.36 -2.98 -10.13
CA PHE A 214 -9.02 -3.34 -11.51
C PHE A 214 -8.98 -4.83 -11.89
N GLY A 215 -10.19 -5.36 -12.07
CA GLY A 215 -10.45 -6.41 -13.04
C GLY A 215 -11.64 -6.03 -13.92
N GLN A 216 -11.54 -4.92 -14.67
CA GLN A 216 -12.42 -4.61 -15.82
C GLN A 216 -12.07 -3.32 -16.59
N ALA A 217 -10.81 -2.84 -16.55
CA ALA A 217 -10.29 -2.25 -17.78
C ALA A 217 -9.99 -3.44 -18.68
N GLU A 218 -10.94 -3.71 -19.56
CA GLU A 218 -10.75 -4.45 -20.79
C GLU A 218 -9.28 -4.62 -21.18
N PHE A 219 -8.89 -5.87 -21.46
CA PHE A 219 -7.99 -6.17 -22.56
C PHE A 219 -8.65 -5.74 -23.89
N ARG A 220 -8.98 -4.46 -24.03
CA ARG A 220 -9.38 -3.80 -25.28
C ARG A 220 -8.58 -2.50 -25.31
N PHE A 221 -7.63 -2.36 -26.22
CA PHE A 221 -7.94 -2.02 -27.62
C PHE A 221 -9.08 -1.00 -27.70
N PHE A 222 -8.75 0.26 -27.45
CA PHE A 222 -9.16 1.34 -28.34
C PHE A 222 -7.84 1.82 -28.98
N SER A 223 -7.53 1.55 -30.24
CA SER A 223 -8.26 1.98 -31.44
C SER A 223 -8.81 3.40 -31.29
N VAL A 224 -7.89 4.37 -31.22
CA VAL A 224 -8.04 5.65 -31.91
C VAL A 224 -6.70 5.94 -32.59
N ALA A 225 -6.71 5.77 -33.91
CA ALA A 225 -5.85 6.38 -34.91
C ALA A 225 -4.60 7.13 -34.39
N ARG A 226 -3.45 6.45 -34.39
CA ARG A 226 -2.20 7.08 -34.84
C ARG A 226 -1.48 6.13 -35.78
N ARG A 227 -1.67 6.45 -37.06
CA ARG A 227 -0.71 6.27 -38.15
C ARG A 227 0.72 6.32 -37.58
N TRP A 228 1.38 5.17 -37.48
CA TRP A 228 2.84 5.14 -37.47
C TRP A 228 3.28 5.11 -38.94
N PRO A 229 4.11 6.06 -39.39
CA PRO A 229 4.67 6.04 -40.74
C PRO A 229 5.84 5.05 -40.77
N GLY A 230 5.91 4.27 -41.85
CA GLY A 230 7.10 3.52 -42.23
C GLY A 230 7.18 2.12 -41.65
N ILE A 231 6.72 1.14 -42.44
CA ILE A 231 7.57 0.09 -43.02
C ILE A 231 6.70 -0.59 -44.10
N SER A 232 7.12 -0.39 -45.35
CA SER A 232 6.58 -1.04 -46.54
C SER A 232 7.24 -2.41 -46.67
N LEU A 233 6.45 -3.46 -46.85
CA LEU A 233 6.89 -4.70 -47.49
C LEU A 233 5.77 -5.12 -48.45
N THR A 234 5.94 -4.73 -49.71
CA THR A 234 5.55 -5.54 -50.87
C THR A 234 6.47 -6.74 -50.96
#